data_AF-A0A483IUF6-F1
#
_entry.id   AF-A0A483IUF6-F1
#
_cell.length_a   1.000
_cell.length_b   1.000
_cell.length_c   1.000
_cell.angle_alpha   90.00
_cell.angle_beta   90.00
_cell.angle_gamma   90.00
#
_symmetry.space_group_name_H-M   'P 1'
#
loop_
_entity.id
_entity.type
_entity.pdbx_description
1 polymer ?
#
loop_
_entity_poly.entity_id
_entity_poly.type
_entity_poly.pdbx_seq_one_letter_code
_entity_poly.pdbx_strand_id
1 'polypeptide(L)'
;MIASIITGKSTTPTALAKELVFTYGEYVVSDFNACIVGHKIALTAREVDIVKGHILTIIERSAKMMNCDTITFNREQAEKEIGLTK
;
A
#
# COMPACT_ATOMS: atom_id res chain seq x y z
N MET A 1 -17.84 5.01 0.79
CA MET A 1 -17.21 4.19 1.85
C MET A 1 -16.36 3.14 1.16
N ILE A 2 -15.10 3.03 1.56
CA ILE A 2 -14.18 2.04 1.03
C ILE A 2 -14.57 0.68 1.58
N ALA A 3 -14.64 -0.35 0.72
CA ALA A 3 -14.86 -1.72 1.17
C ALA A 3 -13.51 -2.38 1.50
N SER A 4 -13.46 -3.08 2.63
CA SER A 4 -12.35 -3.96 3.00
C SER A 4 -12.20 -5.08 1.97
N ILE A 5 -10.96 -5.37 1.55
CA ILE A 5 -10.65 -6.49 0.65
C ILE A 5 -10.72 -7.84 1.36
N ILE A 6 -10.64 -7.83 2.70
CA ILE A 6 -10.67 -9.05 3.52
C ILE A 6 -12.11 -9.36 3.96
N THR A 7 -12.84 -8.35 4.43
CA THR A 7 -14.12 -8.55 5.13
C THR A 7 -15.34 -8.05 4.35
N GLY A 8 -15.14 -7.25 3.29
CA GLY A 8 -16.21 -6.58 2.55
C GLY A 8 -16.94 -5.47 3.33
N LYS A 9 -16.60 -5.25 4.60
CA LYS A 9 -17.20 -4.19 5.43
C LYS A 9 -16.60 -2.83 5.11
N SER A 10 -17.30 -1.77 5.51
CA SER A 10 -16.76 -0.41 5.41
C SER A 10 -15.45 -0.28 6.18
N THR A 11 -14.47 0.37 5.56
CA THR A 11 -13.13 0.58 6.10
C THR A 11 -12.62 2.00 5.79
N THR A 12 -11.48 2.36 6.37
CA THR A 12 -10.79 3.63 6.13
C THR A 12 -9.63 3.44 5.14
N PRO A 13 -9.14 4.50 4.47
CA PRO A 13 -7.98 4.41 3.57
C PRO A 13 -6.75 3.80 4.27
N THR A 14 -6.49 4.18 5.51
CA THR A 14 -5.38 3.64 6.32
C THR A 14 -5.55 2.16 6.62
N ALA A 15 -6.77 1.71 6.92
CA ALA A 15 -7.03 0.30 7.16
C ALA A 15 -6.92 -0.51 5.86
N LEU A 16 -7.42 0.01 4.74
CA LEU A 16 -7.20 -0.61 3.42
C LEU A 16 -5.70 -0.76 3.09
N ALA A 17 -4.88 0.24 3.39
CA ALA A 17 -3.42 0.13 3.18
C ALA A 17 -2.80 -1.03 3.97
N LYS A 18 -3.24 -1.27 5.21
CA LYS A 18 -2.80 -2.42 6.01
C LYS A 18 -3.23 -3.74 5.40
N GLU A 19 -4.48 -3.81 4.93
CA GLU A 19 -5.01 -5.01 4.28
C GLU A 19 -4.22 -5.33 3.00
N LEU A 20 -3.93 -4.31 2.19
CA LEU A 20 -3.14 -4.47 0.96
C LEU A 20 -1.71 -4.96 1.24
N VAL A 21 -1.00 -4.35 2.21
CA VAL A 21 0.35 -4.81 2.57
C VAL A 21 0.32 -6.22 3.17
N PHE A 22 -0.69 -6.53 3.98
CA PHE A 22 -0.85 -7.88 4.54
C PHE A 22 -1.08 -8.95 3.45
N THR A 23 -1.90 -8.63 2.44
CA THR A 23 -2.24 -9.58 1.37
C THR A 23 -1.15 -9.70 0.31
N TYR A 24 -0.51 -8.59 -0.07
CA TYR A 24 0.37 -8.53 -1.24
C TYR A 24 1.84 -8.24 -0.91
N GLY A 25 2.16 -7.84 0.33
CA GLY A 25 3.53 -7.45 0.70
C GLY A 25 4.03 -6.28 -0.14
N GLU A 26 5.30 -6.34 -0.58
CA GLU A 26 5.90 -5.31 -1.44
C GLU A 26 5.31 -5.26 -2.86
N TYR A 27 4.65 -6.33 -3.34
CA TYR A 27 4.08 -6.37 -4.69
C TYR A 27 3.07 -5.24 -4.94
N VAL A 28 2.40 -4.76 -3.89
CA VAL A 28 1.46 -3.64 -3.99
C VAL A 28 2.13 -2.33 -4.43
N VAL A 29 3.45 -2.20 -4.25
CA VAL A 29 4.22 -1.03 -4.72
C VAL A 29 4.33 -1.07 -6.23
N SER A 30 4.61 -2.25 -6.80
CA SER A 30 4.81 -2.47 -8.23
C SER A 30 3.52 -2.43 -9.04
N ASP A 31 2.41 -2.90 -8.47
CA ASP A 31 1.13 -3.00 -9.19
C ASP A 31 -0.07 -2.67 -8.31
N PHE A 32 -0.05 -1.46 -7.75
CA PHE A 32 -1.13 -0.94 -6.91
C PHE A 32 -2.50 -1.06 -7.59
N ASN A 33 -2.57 -0.75 -8.89
CA ASN A 33 -3.82 -0.75 -9.65
C ASN A 33 -4.40 -2.16 -9.79
N ALA A 34 -3.60 -3.18 -10.10
CA ALA A 34 -4.11 -4.55 -10.14
C ALA A 34 -4.62 -4.99 -8.75
N CYS A 35 -3.91 -4.60 -7.69
CA CYS A 35 -4.30 -4.90 -6.31
C CYS A 35 -5.63 -4.28 -5.90
N ILE A 36 -6.08 -3.16 -6.49
CA ILE A 36 -7.38 -2.55 -6.17
C ILE A 36 -8.50 -2.90 -7.17
N VAL A 37 -8.18 -3.05 -8.47
CA VAL A 37 -9.16 -3.34 -9.53
C VAL A 37 -9.78 -4.72 -9.33
N GLY A 38 -8.99 -5.71 -8.92
CA GLY A 38 -9.49 -7.06 -8.63
C GLY A 38 -10.59 -7.09 -7.56
N HIS A 39 -10.60 -6.10 -6.65
CA HIS A 39 -11.56 -5.99 -5.55
C HIS A 39 -12.69 -4.98 -5.80
N LYS A 40 -12.75 -4.37 -7.00
CA LYS A 40 -13.78 -3.38 -7.38
C LYS A 40 -13.90 -2.22 -6.39
N ILE A 41 -12.78 -1.80 -5.78
CA ILE A 41 -12.77 -0.68 -4.83
C ILE A 41 -12.80 0.64 -5.60
N ALA A 42 -13.78 1.49 -5.29
CA ALA A 42 -13.79 2.87 -5.75
C ALA A 42 -13.07 3.76 -4.73
N LEU A 43 -11.97 4.38 -5.15
CA LEU A 43 -11.21 5.37 -4.38
C LEU A 43 -11.24 6.71 -5.09
N THR A 44 -11.36 7.79 -4.33
CA THR A 44 -11.05 9.15 -4.81
C THR A 44 -9.55 9.34 -4.95
N ALA A 45 -9.11 10.31 -5.75
CA ALA A 45 -7.68 10.63 -5.91
C ALA A 45 -6.97 10.87 -4.56
N ARG A 46 -7.62 11.60 -3.65
CA ARG A 46 -7.09 11.83 -2.30
C ARG A 46 -6.95 10.56 -1.48
N GLU A 47 -7.92 9.64 -1.58
CA GLU A 47 -7.84 8.36 -0.86
C GLU A 47 -6.74 7.48 -1.44
N VAL A 48 -6.53 7.50 -2.75
CA VAL A 48 -5.40 6.82 -3.41
C VAL A 48 -4.07 7.29 -2.83
N ASP A 49 -3.85 8.60 -2.75
CA ASP A 49 -2.60 9.16 -2.20
C ASP A 49 -2.37 8.75 -0.74
N ILE A 50 -3.44 8.77 0.08
CA ILE A 50 -3.38 8.32 1.47
C ILE A 50 -3.01 6.84 1.56
N VAL A 51 -3.65 5.98 0.75
CA VAL A 51 -3.38 4.54 0.74
C VAL A 51 -1.94 4.27 0.33
N LYS A 52 -1.48 4.85 -0.78
CA LYS A 52 -0.11 4.69 -1.27
C LYS A 52 0.93 5.15 -0.25
N GLY A 53 0.74 6.33 0.36
CA GLY A 53 1.67 6.84 1.37
C GLY A 53 1.73 5.95 2.62
N HIS A 54 0.59 5.40 3.06
CA HIS A 54 0.55 4.47 4.18
C HIS A 54 1.19 3.11 3.84
N ILE A 55 1.01 2.59 2.63
CA ILE A 55 1.68 1.36 2.17
C ILE A 55 3.20 1.48 2.34
N LEU A 56 3.79 2.54 1.79
CA LEU A 56 5.24 2.74 1.86
C LEU A 56 5.73 2.87 3.31
N THR A 57 4.97 3.58 4.14
CA THR A 57 5.29 3.74 5.56
C THR A 57 5.25 2.42 6.32
N ILE A 58 4.30 1.52 5.99
CA ILE A 58 4.21 0.20 6.62
C ILE A 58 5.40 -0.67 6.18
N ILE A 59 5.69 -0.71 4.88
CA ILE A 59 6.81 -1.51 4.35
C ILE A 59 8.15 -1.05 4.93
N GLU A 60 8.40 0.26 4.94
CA GLU A 60 9.63 0.83 5.49
C GLU A 60 9.81 0.48 6.98
N ARG A 61 8.73 0.54 7.77
CA ARG A 61 8.76 0.16 9.19
C ARG A 61 9.01 -1.33 9.37
N SER A 62 8.36 -2.16 8.56
CA SER A 62 8.58 -3.60 8.57
C SER A 62 10.02 -3.96 8.23
N ALA A 63 10.61 -3.33 7.21
CA ALA A 63 12.02 -3.50 6.85
C ALA A 63 12.97 -3.14 8.01
N LYS A 64 12.73 -2.00 8.68
CA LYS A 64 13.50 -1.59 9.88
C LYS A 64 13.38 -2.60 11.03
N MET A 65 12.22 -3.20 11.22
CA MET A 65 11.99 -4.18 12.29
C MET A 65 12.63 -5.55 12.01
N MET A 66 12.87 -5.90 10.74
CA MET A 66 13.52 -7.16 10.37
C MET A 66 15.03 -7.19 10.67
N ASN A 67 15.62 -6.05 11.05
CA ASN A 67 17.04 -5.93 11.43
C ASN A 67 18.00 -6.62 10.44
N CYS A 68 17.76 -6.40 9.15
CA CYS A 68 18.55 -7.00 8.08
C CYS A 68 19.55 -5.98 7.54
N ASP A 69 20.83 -6.15 7.86
CA ASP A 69 21.90 -5.21 7.47
C ASP A 69 22.15 -5.17 5.96
N THR A 70 21.65 -6.17 5.22
CA THR A 70 21.87 -6.34 3.78
C THR A 70 20.68 -5.92 2.91
N ILE A 71 19.49 -5.72 3.51
CA ILE A 71 18.26 -5.40 2.77
C ILE A 71 17.75 -4.04 3.22
N THR A 72 17.94 -3.03 2.37
CA THR A 72 17.49 -1.66 2.60
C THR A 72 16.31 -1.30 1.71
N PHE A 73 15.20 -0.87 2.31
CA PHE A 73 14.05 -0.34 1.57
C PHE A 73 14.37 1.05 0.99
N ASN A 74 14.39 1.17 -0.33
CA ASN A 74 14.57 2.45 -1.01
C ASN A 74 13.23 3.17 -1.18
N ARG A 75 12.94 4.08 -0.25
CA ARG A 75 11.68 4.84 -0.25
C ARG A 75 11.49 5.70 -1.49
N GLU A 76 12.52 6.40 -1.96
CA GLU A 76 12.41 7.29 -3.12
C GLU A 76 12.06 6.53 -4.40
N GLN A 77 12.67 5.35 -4.59
CA GLN A 77 12.34 4.48 -5.70
C GLN A 77 10.91 3.96 -5.61
N ALA A 78 10.49 3.53 -4.41
CA ALA A 78 9.14 3.03 -4.20
C ALA A 78 8.05 4.11 -4.38
N GLU A 79 8.33 5.37 -4.05
CA GLU A 79 7.43 6.50 -4.30
C GLU A 79 7.17 6.74 -5.80
N LYS A 80 8.21 6.58 -6.62
CA LYS A 80 8.08 6.65 -8.09
C LYS A 80 7.31 5.46 -8.64
N GLU A 81 7.65 4.26 -8.19
CA GLU A 81 7.07 3.01 -8.69
C GLU A 81 5.57 2.92 -8.38
N ILE A 82 5.16 3.29 -7.16
CA ILE A 82 3.74 3.31 -6.79
C ILE A 82 3.01 4.53 -7.40
N GLY A 83 3.72 5.45 -8.05
CA GLY A 83 3.15 6.65 -8.69
C GLY A 83 2.63 7.69 -7.71
N LEU A 84 3.36 7.95 -6.62
CA LEU A 84 3.19 9.12 -5.74
C LEU A 84 3.97 10.32 -6.25
N THR A 85 5.10 10.09 -6.91
CA THR A 85 5.97 11.11 -7.49
C THR A 85 6.27 10.79 -8.95
N LYS A 86 6.62 11.81 -9.74
CA LYS A 86 7.02 11.67 -11.14
C LYS A 86 8.50 11.32 -11.28
#